data_AF-A0A3D9BUI3-F1
#
_entry.id   AF-A0A3D9BUI3-F1
#
_cell.length_a   1.000
_cell.length_b   1.000
_cell.length_c   1.000
_cell.angle_alpha   90.00
_cell.angle_beta   90.00
_cell.angle_gamma   90.00
#
_symmetry.space_group_name_H-M   'P 1'
#
loop_
_entity.id
_entity.type
_entity.pdbx_description
1 polymer ?
#
loop_
_entity_poly.entity_id
_entity_poly.type
_entity_poly.pdbx_seq_one_letter_code
_entity_poly.pdbx_strand_id
1 'polypeptide(L)' 'MKIYLAVLRKDVDLKEFKMFLKDQKIELTDHYKVIGIVKLKSDKKLLEKDFEKFCESIEEEKDNFTI' A
#
# COMPACT_ATOMS: atom_id res chain seq x y z
N MET A 1 -4.03 10.18 -10.23
CA MET A 1 -4.14 9.51 -8.91
C MET A 1 -4.62 8.09 -9.08
N LYS A 2 -3.78 7.14 -8.68
CA LYS A 2 -4.06 5.70 -8.69
C LYS A 2 -4.22 5.21 -7.26
N ILE A 3 -5.01 4.17 -7.11
CA ILE A 3 -5.30 3.53 -5.84
C ILE A 3 -4.63 2.17 -5.81
N TYR A 4 -4.10 1.80 -4.65
CA TYR A 4 -3.45 0.53 -4.43
C TYR A 4 -3.95 -0.11 -3.14
N LEU A 5 -4.03 -1.42 -3.13
CA LEU A 5 -4.19 -2.23 -1.93
C LEU A 5 -2.86 -2.95 -1.67
N ALA A 6 -2.32 -2.78 -0.47
CA ALA A 6 -1.09 -3.47 -0.07
C ALA A 6 -1.34 -4.35 1.15
N VAL A 7 -0.88 -5.59 1.08
CA VAL A 7 -0.94 -6.54 2.19
C VAL A 7 0.32 -6.36 3.04
N LEU A 8 0.16 -5.96 4.30
CA LEU A 8 1.26 -5.77 5.23
C LEU A 8 1.84 -7.11 5.68
N ARG A 9 3.16 -7.12 5.93
CA ARG A 9 3.80 -8.24 6.65
C ARG A 9 3.32 -8.30 8.09
N LYS A 10 3.30 -9.49 8.68
CA LYS A 10 2.80 -9.73 10.05
C LYS A 10 3.49 -8.88 11.13
N ASP A 11 4.78 -8.65 10.97
CA ASP A 11 5.61 -7.96 11.97
C ASP A 11 6.04 -6.56 11.49
N VAL A 12 5.23 -5.92 10.63
CA VAL A 12 5.58 -4.60 10.09
C VAL A 12 5.57 -3.54 11.19
N ASP A 13 6.64 -2.73 11.24
CA ASP A 13 6.62 -1.49 12.02
C ASP A 13 5.81 -0.43 11.27
N LEU A 14 4.56 -0.21 11.71
CA LEU A 14 3.66 0.77 11.10
C LEU A 14 4.18 2.22 11.17
N LYS A 15 5.02 2.55 12.15
CA LYS A 15 5.60 3.89 12.27
C LYS A 15 6.67 4.08 11.19
N GLU A 16 7.54 3.10 11.03
CA GLU A 16 8.55 3.11 9.97
C GLU A 16 7.89 3.11 8.58
N PHE A 17 6.87 2.28 8.38
CA PHE A 17 6.11 2.24 7.12
C PHE A 17 5.48 3.60 6.77
N LYS A 18 4.88 4.30 7.75
CA LYS A 18 4.32 5.65 7.52
C LYS A 18 5.39 6.67 7.16
N MET A 19 6.60 6.57 7.73
CA MET A 19 7.72 7.45 7.36
C MET A 19 8.15 7.18 5.92
N PHE A 20 8.31 5.90 5.55
CA PHE A 20 8.63 5.49 4.19
C PHE A 20 7.62 6.03 3.16
N LEU A 21 6.31 5.89 3.42
CA LEU A 21 5.26 6.40 2.53
C LEU A 21 5.35 7.92 2.37
N LYS A 22 5.61 8.65 3.46
CA LYS A 22 5.75 10.12 3.44
C LYS A 22 6.94 10.55 2.58
N ASP A 23 8.07 9.86 2.70
CA ASP A 23 9.27 10.14 1.90
C ASP A 23 9.03 9.90 0.41
N GLN A 24 8.23 8.87 0.09
CA GLN A 24 7.81 8.56 -1.29
C GLN A 24 6.66 9.43 -1.80
N LYS A 25 6.11 10.34 -0.96
CA LYS A 25 4.92 11.17 -1.24
C LYS A 25 3.69 10.34 -1.59
N ILE A 26 3.49 9.23 -0.87
CA ILE A 26 2.34 8.33 -1.01
C ILE A 26 1.41 8.58 0.16
N GLU A 27 0.12 8.70 -0.16
CA GLU A 27 -0.93 8.91 0.83
C GLU A 27 -1.49 7.55 1.29
N LEU A 28 -1.58 7.34 2.60
CA LEU A 28 -2.29 6.20 3.18
C LEU A 28 -3.72 6.64 3.49
N THR A 29 -4.70 6.11 2.76
CA THR A 29 -6.11 6.54 2.85
C THR A 29 -6.91 5.67 3.80
N ASP A 30 -6.62 4.37 3.89
CA ASP A 30 -7.30 3.44 4.79
C ASP A 30 -6.37 2.35 5.34
N HIS A 31 -6.77 1.75 6.46
CA HIS A 31 -6.09 0.61 7.07
C HIS A 31 -7.11 -0.39 7.65
N TYR A 32 -7.24 -1.53 6.96
CA TYR A 32 -8.04 -2.68 7.35
C TYR A 32 -7.26 -3.58 8.33
N LYS A 33 -7.15 -3.13 9.58
CA LYS A 33 -6.30 -3.75 10.63
C LYS A 33 -6.52 -5.25 10.81
N VAL A 34 -7.78 -5.71 10.75
CA VAL A 34 -8.15 -7.11 10.99
C VAL A 34 -7.49 -8.06 9.98
N ILE A 35 -7.29 -7.60 8.75
CA ILE A 35 -6.73 -8.38 7.64
C ILE A 35 -5.34 -7.89 7.20
N GLY A 36 -4.78 -6.90 7.90
CA GLY A 36 -3.46 -6.35 7.60
C GLY A 36 -3.33 -5.69 6.23
N ILE A 37 -4.40 -5.09 5.70
CA ILE A 37 -4.37 -4.43 4.39
C ILE A 37 -4.41 -2.92 4.55
N VAL A 38 -3.64 -2.19 3.74
CA VAL A 38 -3.70 -0.73 3.65
C VAL A 38 -4.11 -0.27 2.26
N LYS A 39 -4.84 0.84 2.20
CA LYS A 39 -5.18 1.51 0.95
C LYS A 39 -4.25 2.70 0.76
N LEU A 40 -3.57 2.72 -0.38
CA LEU A 40 -2.60 3.74 -0.72
C LEU A 40 -3.06 4.50 -1.96
N LYS A 41 -2.72 5.78 -2.01
CA LYS A 41 -2.99 6.65 -3.14
C LYS A 41 -1.69 7.31 -3.56
N SER A 42 -1.39 7.21 -4.85
CA SER A 42 -0.16 7.74 -5.44
C SER A 42 -0.41 8.27 -6.84
N ASP A 43 0.34 9.30 -7.23
CA ASP A 43 0.39 9.77 -8.62
C ASP A 43 1.38 8.96 -9.48
N LYS A 44 2.27 8.21 -8.84
CA LYS A 44 3.24 7.35 -9.50
C LYS A 44 2.80 5.90 -9.45
N LYS A 45 3.25 5.12 -10.43
CA LYS A 45 3.09 3.67 -10.40
C LYS A 45 3.93 3.10 -9.26
N LEU A 46 3.31 2.34 -8.37
CA LEU A 46 4.01 1.63 -7.30
C LEU A 46 4.44 0.25 -7.82
N LEU A 47 5.68 -0.14 -7.53
CA LEU A 47 6.23 -1.45 -7.87
C LEU A 47 6.39 -2.25 -6.58
N GLU A 48 5.96 -3.50 -6.57
CA GLU A 48 6.05 -4.39 -5.40
C GLU A 48 7.44 -4.43 -4.75
N LYS A 49 8.48 -4.43 -5.59
CA LYS A 49 9.89 -4.44 -5.20
C LYS A 49 10.28 -3.32 -4.24
N ASP A 50 9.65 -2.15 -4.40
CA ASP A 50 9.93 -0.98 -3.57
C ASP A 50 9.31 -1.10 -2.16
N PHE A 51 8.38 -2.06 -1.97
CA PHE A 51 7.59 -2.26 -0.76
C PHE A 51 7.86 -3.59 -0.07
N GLU A 52 8.71 -4.48 -0.63
CA GLU A 52 8.99 -5.82 -0.09
C GLU A 52 9.39 -5.82 1.40
N LYS A 53 9.99 -4.73 1.89
CA LYS A 53 10.32 -4.59 3.32
C LYS A 53 9.09 -4.56 4.22
N PHE A 54 7.99 -3.97 3.76
CA PHE A 54 6.80 -3.65 4.56
C PHE A 54 5.56 -4.46 4.16
N CYS A 55 5.47 -4.82 2.88
CA CYS A 55 4.32 -5.47 2.28
C CYS A 55 4.70 -6.85 1.71
N GLU A 56 3.78 -7.79 1.82
CA GLU A 56 3.83 -9.07 1.11
C GLU A 56 3.48 -8.88 -0.37
N SER A 57 2.54 -7.98 -0.67
CA SER A 57 2.13 -7.66 -2.03
C SER A 57 1.53 -6.26 -2.13
N ILE A 58 1.50 -5.72 -3.36
CA ILE A 58 0.80 -4.47 -3.69
C ILE A 58 0.14 -4.57 -5.06
N GLU A 59 -1.16 -4.28 -5.09
CA GLU A 59 -1.97 -4.37 -6.29
C GLU A 59 -2.59 -3.01 -6.61
N GLU A 60 -2.51 -2.60 -7.89
CA GLU A 60 -3.23 -1.43 -8.39
C GLU A 60 -4.73 -1.76 -8.46
N GLU A 61 -5.57 -0.99 -7.77
CA GLU A 61 -7.03 -1.08 -7.90
C GLU A 61 -7.38 -0.62 -9.32
N LYS A 62 -7.55 -1.60 -10.22
CA LYS A 62 -8.09 -1.37 -11.54
C LYS A 62 -9.60 -1.53 -11.43
N ASP A 63 -10.36 -0.54 -11.90
CA ASP A 63 -11.82 -0.59 -12.11
C ASP A 63 -12.19 -1.66 -13.17
N ASN A 64 -11.84 -2.93 -12.91
CA ASN A 64 -12.21 -4.09 -13.70
C ASN A 64 -13.32 -4.87 -13.00
N PHE A 65 -14.28 -4.16 -12.39
CA PHE A 65 -15.59 -4.73 -12.11
C PHE A 65 -16.37 -4.87 -13.42
N THR A 66 -15.85 -5.63 -14.37
CA THR A 66 -16.65 -6.18 -15.45
C THR A 66 -17.10 -7.55 -14.98
N ILE A 67 -18.26 -7.58 -14.32
CA ILE A 67 -19.08 -8.79 -14.20
C ILE A 67 -19.74 -9.05 -15.55
#